data_AF-A0A413HVT0-F1
#
_entry.id   AF-A0A413HVT0-F1
#
_cell.length_a   1.000
_cell.length_b   1.000
_cell.length_c   1.000
_cell.angle_alpha   90.00
_cell.angle_beta   90.00
_cell.angle_gamma   90.00
#
_symmetry.space_group_name_H-M   'P 1'
#
loop_
_entity.id
_entity.type
_entity.pdbx_description
1 polymer ?
#
loop_
_entity_poly.entity_id
_entity_poly.type
_entity_poly.pdbx_seq_one_letter_code
_entity_poly.pdbx_strand_id
1 'polypeptide(L)'
;MAEQKSFKERVKEEAIVNAKMFKEFFVDCEYLVCSEAFEKNPYYIIGAHTSNYEHLTGVSSALSADEFFNKCLEGTLQEDDFAFF
;
A
#
# COMPACT_ATOMS: atom_id res chain seq x y z
N MET A 1 -18.00 -13.46 24.55
CA MET A 1 -18.00 -13.34 23.08
C MET A 1 -16.89 -12.36 22.73
N ALA A 2 -16.00 -12.68 21.80
CA ALA A 2 -14.99 -11.71 21.37
C ALA A 2 -15.71 -10.53 20.73
N GLU A 3 -15.36 -9.31 21.13
CA GLU A 3 -15.94 -8.09 20.62
C GLU A 3 -15.59 -7.95 19.13
N GLN A 4 -16.59 -7.68 18.28
CA GLN A 4 -16.38 -7.59 16.85
C GLN A 4 -15.77 -6.22 16.52
N LYS A 5 -14.51 -6.22 16.06
CA LYS A 5 -13.81 -5.00 15.62
C LYS A 5 -14.61 -4.23 14.58
N SER A 6 -14.54 -2.91 14.65
CA SER A 6 -15.19 -2.01 13.69
C SER A 6 -14.62 -2.24 12.28
N PHE A 7 -15.36 -1.86 11.23
CA PHE A 7 -14.82 -1.91 9.87
C PHE A 7 -13.56 -1.04 9.75
N LYS A 8 -13.57 0.15 10.36
CA LYS A 8 -12.46 1.10 10.30
C LYS A 8 -11.21 0.57 11.01
N GLU A 9 -11.40 -0.08 12.15
CA GLU A 9 -10.32 -0.72 12.90
C GLU A 9 -9.70 -1.88 12.10
N ARG A 10 -10.53 -2.71 11.45
CA ARG A 10 -10.03 -3.77 10.56
C ARG A 10 -9.24 -3.21 9.38
N VAL A 11 -9.71 -2.13 8.75
CA VAL A 11 -8.98 -1.49 7.63
C VAL A 11 -7.62 -0.96 8.10
N LYS A 12 -7.57 -0.30 9.27
CA LYS A 12 -6.31 0.18 9.86
C LYS A 12 -5.32 -0.97 10.08
N GLU A 13 -5.78 -2.07 10.66
CA GLU A 13 -4.95 -3.25 10.93
C GLU A 13 -4.44 -3.90 9.63
N GLU A 14 -5.31 -4.07 8.65
CA GLU A 14 -4.92 -4.62 7.35
C GLU A 14 -3.93 -3.69 6.61
N ALA A 15 -4.12 -2.37 6.68
CA ALA A 15 -3.17 -1.42 6.09
C ALA A 15 -1.77 -1.52 6.75
N ILE A 16 -1.71 -1.66 8.08
CA ILE A 16 -0.43 -1.85 8.79
C ILE A 16 0.23 -3.18 8.40
N VAL A 17 -0.54 -4.27 8.37
CA VAL A 17 -0.01 -5.62 8.07
C VAL A 17 0.50 -5.68 6.62
N ASN A 18 -0.28 -5.18 5.67
CA ASN A 18 0.04 -5.30 4.25
C ASN A 18 1.12 -4.30 3.79
N ALA A 19 1.38 -3.21 4.53
CA ALA A 19 2.43 -2.26 4.17
C ALA A 19 3.83 -2.90 4.16
N LYS A 20 4.09 -3.83 5.09
CA LYS A 20 5.37 -4.56 5.14
C LYS A 20 5.57 -5.44 3.91
N MET A 21 4.53 -6.19 3.53
CA MET A 21 4.55 -7.01 2.31
C MET A 21 4.67 -6.13 1.07
N PHE A 22 3.97 -4.98 1.04
CA PHE A 22 4.06 -4.06 -0.08
C PHE A 22 5.49 -3.53 -0.26
N LYS A 23 6.15 -3.15 0.83
CA LYS A 23 7.55 -2.73 0.81
C LYS A 23 8.47 -3.83 0.27
N GLU A 24 8.40 -5.01 0.88
CA GLU A 24 9.29 -6.13 0.56
C GLU A 24 9.17 -6.56 -0.90
N PHE A 25 7.95 -6.71 -1.40
CA PHE A 25 7.74 -7.22 -2.75
C PHE A 25 7.79 -6.12 -3.80
N PHE A 26 7.16 -4.96 -3.58
CA PHE A 26 6.94 -4.00 -4.66
C PHE A 26 7.83 -2.77 -4.63
N VAL A 27 8.32 -2.35 -3.46
CA VAL A 27 9.16 -1.14 -3.34
C VAL A 27 10.64 -1.48 -3.33
N ASP A 28 11.03 -2.54 -2.63
CA ASP A 28 12.42 -2.94 -2.46
C ASP A 28 12.94 -3.79 -3.62
N CYS A 29 12.08 -4.11 -4.59
CA CYS A 29 12.40 -4.89 -5.77
C CYS A 29 11.89 -4.22 -7.04
N GLU A 30 12.63 -4.44 -8.12
CA GLU A 30 12.19 -4.15 -9.47
C GLU A 30 11.95 -5.47 -10.22
N TYR A 31 10.96 -5.47 -11.10
CA TYR A 31 10.53 -6.65 -11.85
C TYR A 31 10.76 -6.45 -13.35
N LEU A 32 11.47 -7.41 -13.94
CA LEU A 32 11.61 -7.53 -15.38
C LEU A 32 10.37 -8.24 -15.95
N VAL A 33 9.58 -7.52 -16.74
CA VAL A 33 8.42 -8.06 -17.45
C VAL A 33 8.79 -8.28 -18.90
N CYS A 34 8.63 -9.52 -19.36
CA CYS A 34 8.87 -9.93 -20.74
C CYS A 34 7.56 -10.38 -21.39
N SER A 35 7.33 -9.99 -22.65
CA SER A 35 6.18 -10.46 -23.42
C SER A 35 6.51 -10.41 -24.91
N GLU A 36 6.14 -11.48 -25.63
CA GLU A 36 6.24 -11.52 -27.10
C GLU A 36 5.32 -10.50 -27.77
N ALA A 37 4.28 -10.03 -27.07
CA ALA A 37 3.35 -9.03 -27.57
C ALA A 37 3.87 -7.59 -27.45
N PHE A 38 5.05 -7.36 -26.85
CA PHE A 38 5.60 -6.01 -26.75
C PHE A 38 6.20 -5.54 -28.09
N GLU A 39 5.68 -4.44 -28.62
CA GLU A 39 6.09 -3.91 -29.93
C GLU A 39 7.22 -2.88 -29.83
N LYS A 40 7.31 -2.13 -28.72
CA LYS A 40 8.25 -1.00 -28.57
C LYS A 40 9.58 -1.40 -27.96
N ASN A 41 9.54 -2.20 -26.89
CA ASN A 41 10.72 -2.67 -26.17
C ASN A 41 10.57 -4.17 -25.91
N PRO A 42 11.66 -4.95 -25.92
CA PRO A 42 11.59 -6.40 -25.68
C PRO A 42 11.19 -6.74 -24.24
N TYR A 43 11.37 -5.82 -23.30
CA TYR A 43 10.98 -5.96 -21.90
C TYR A 43 10.71 -4.59 -21.29
N TYR A 44 10.08 -4.61 -20.11
CA TYR A 44 9.94 -3.44 -19.24
C TYR A 44 10.43 -3.78 -17.83
N ILE A 45 11.01 -2.81 -17.14
CA ILE A 45 11.29 -2.92 -15.72
C ILE A 45 10.22 -2.10 -15.00
N ILE A 46 9.54 -2.71 -14.04
CA ILE A 46 8.51 -2.06 -13.22
C ILE A 46 8.86 -2.17 -11.74
N GLY A 47 8.53 -1.15 -10.97
CA GLY A 47 8.62 -1.13 -9.53
C GLY A 47 7.48 -0.26 -8.99
N ALA A 48 7.13 -0.45 -7.72
CA ALA A 48 6.21 0.45 -7.05
C ALA A 48 6.98 1.51 -6.26
N HIS A 49 6.33 2.65 -6.06
CA HIS A 49 6.79 3.70 -5.17
C HIS A 49 6.00 3.66 -3.86
N THR A 50 6.62 4.12 -2.78
CA THR A 50 5.99 4.24 -1.45
C THR A 50 4.67 5.00 -1.52
N SER A 51 4.64 6.08 -2.31
CA SER A 51 3.46 6.90 -2.55
C SER A 51 2.31 6.18 -3.26
N ASN A 52 2.53 5.00 -3.86
CA ASN A 52 1.45 4.23 -4.46
C ASN A 52 0.59 3.52 -3.42
N TYR A 53 1.09 3.27 -2.21
CA TYR A 53 0.42 2.42 -1.24
C TYR A 53 -0.94 2.98 -0.80
N GLU A 54 -0.99 4.27 -0.41
CA GLU A 54 -2.22 4.94 0.00
C GLU A 54 -3.32 4.77 -1.06
N HIS A 55 -3.01 5.06 -2.32
CA HIS A 55 -3.97 4.95 -3.42
C HIS A 55 -4.52 3.54 -3.61
N LEU A 56 -3.69 2.51 -3.41
CA LEU A 56 -4.10 1.11 -3.53
C LEU A 56 -4.99 0.64 -2.37
N THR A 57 -4.91 1.29 -1.20
CA THR A 57 -5.81 0.97 -0.07
C THR A 57 -7.24 1.46 -0.27
N GLY A 58 -7.46 2.45 -1.14
CA GLY A 58 -8.78 3.02 -1.41
C GLY A 58 -9.34 3.92 -0.29
N VAL A 59 -8.53 4.29 0.71
CA VAL A 59 -8.91 5.26 1.75
C VAL A 59 -8.56 6.69 1.32
N SER A 60 -9.17 7.66 2.00
CA SER A 60 -8.82 9.09 1.87
C SER A 60 -8.04 9.53 3.11
N SER A 61 -6.86 10.13 2.94
CA SER A 61 -6.08 10.71 4.04
C SER A 61 -5.80 12.19 3.82
N ALA A 62 -5.64 12.93 4.92
CA ALA A 62 -5.06 14.28 4.89
C ALA A 62 -3.53 14.27 4.97
N LEU A 63 -2.94 13.10 5.28
CA LEU A 63 -1.49 12.88 5.24
C LEU A 63 -1.02 12.85 3.79
N SER A 64 0.27 13.10 3.57
CA SER A 64 0.87 12.70 2.30
C SER A 64 0.93 11.17 2.17
N ALA A 65 0.91 10.65 0.95
CA ALA A 65 0.97 9.21 0.70
C ALA A 65 2.20 8.53 1.34
N ASP A 66 3.34 9.22 1.36
CA ASP A 66 4.57 8.72 2.00
C ASP A 66 4.45 8.72 3.53
N GLU A 67 3.85 9.75 4.14
CA GLU A 67 3.59 9.77 5.58
C GLU A 67 2.59 8.69 6.00
N PHE A 68 1.52 8.49 5.22
CA PHE A 68 0.57 7.41 5.43
C PHE A 68 1.28 6.06 5.39
N PHE A 69 2.11 5.82 4.37
CA PHE A 69 2.85 4.57 4.23
C PHE A 69 3.83 4.33 5.39
N ASN A 70 4.58 5.36 5.80
CA ASN A 70 5.52 5.26 6.92
C ASN A 70 4.79 4.92 8.22
N LYS A 71 3.66 5.56 8.51
CA LYS A 71 2.82 5.22 9.66
C LYS A 71 2.32 3.78 9.62
N CYS A 72 1.97 3.26 8.44
CA CYS A 72 1.60 1.85 8.29
C CYS A 72 2.78 0.92 8.59
N LEU A 73 3.97 1.21 8.05
CA LEU A 73 5.18 0.41 8.30
C LEU A 73 5.59 0.37 9.77
N GLU A 74 5.48 1.52 10.45
CA GLU A 74 5.79 1.67 11.87
C GLU A 74 4.69 1.11 12.78
N GLY A 75 3.51 0.79 12.22
CA GLY A 75 2.34 0.35 12.99
C GLY A 75 1.69 1.46 13.82
N THR A 76 1.90 2.72 13.44
CA THR A 76 1.45 3.91 14.17
C THR A 76 0.23 4.59 13.54
N LEU A 77 -0.29 4.08 12.41
CA LEU A 77 -1.51 4.56 11.77
C LEU A 77 -2.69 4.56 12.77
N GLN A 78 -3.40 5.68 12.87
CA GLN A 78 -4.60 5.83 13.71
C GLN A 78 -5.87 5.85 12.86
N GLU A 79 -7.03 5.58 13.46
CA GLU A 79 -8.30 5.67 12.72
C GLU A 79 -8.59 7.09 12.22
N ASP A 80 -8.13 8.13 12.91
CA ASP A 80 -8.32 9.53 12.48
C ASP A 80 -7.40 9.96 11.33
N ASP A 81 -6.40 9.14 10.99
CA ASP A 81 -5.49 9.42 9.87
C ASP A 81 -6.16 9.19 8.50
N PHE A 82 -7.33 8.54 8.45
CA PHE A 82 -8.04 8.29 7.20
C PHE A 82 -9.56 8.24 7.34
N ALA A 83 -10.23 8.36 6.20
CA ALA A 83 -11.67 8.25 6.05
C ALA A 83 -12.04 7.40 4.83
N PHE A 84 -13.32 7.00 4.79
CA PHE A 84 -13.93 6.37 3.63
C PHE A 84 -14.68 7.43 2.82
N PHE A 85 -14.76 7.23 1.51
CA PHE A 85 -15.58 8.05 0.61
C PHE A 85 -17.08 7.71 0.75
#